data_AF-A0A2J8ABM2-F1
#
_entry.id   AF-A0A2J8ABM2-F1
#
_cell.length_a   1.000
_cell.length_b   1.000
_cell.length_c   1.000
_cell.angle_alpha   90.00
_cell.angle_beta   90.00
_cell.angle_gamma   90.00
#
_symmetry.space_group_name_H-M   'P 1'
#
loop_
_entity.id
_entity.type
_entity.pdbx_description
1 polymer ?
#
loop_
_entity_poly.entity_id
_entity_poly.type
_entity_poly.pdbx_seq_one_letter_code
_entity_poly.pdbx_strand_id
1 'polypeptide(L)'
;MALIIAGAAGAGAALLVKHILAARASGKGESVQERSTTSSAAGGAAAYETKKAVDEYLQFHFAAPDDLLPYPNGPKEALAFTSRLAQLCERHCEALRDFTGERGDAVAVDVGCAVGGATFELARAFPHVLGIDYSHHFVDAAEVMKVRGFCEYEAVVEGELKQKFMAAVPTEVDRNRVRFMQGDACALSANLGTVDCVLAANLLCRLPNPMAFLERCKSLIKPGGILVLVSPYSWLKGWTDKDKWLGGYYKDGQAVRTADTIAAVLSPDFDLVAEQDCPFLIREHARKFQWGCSHAVVWKHKGRAV
;
A
#
# COMPACT_ATOMS: atom_id res chain seq x y z
N MET A 1 -82.41 -10.80 -6.90
CA MET A 1 -81.78 -10.33 -8.15
C MET A 1 -81.58 -8.82 -8.00
N ALA A 2 -80.43 -8.40 -7.48
CA ALA A 2 -80.10 -7.00 -7.26
C ALA A 2 -78.66 -6.79 -7.71
N LEU A 3 -78.49 -5.95 -8.73
CA LEU A 3 -77.23 -5.68 -9.41
C LEU A 3 -76.54 -4.47 -8.76
N ILE A 4 -75.22 -4.55 -8.81
CA ILE A 4 -74.21 -3.77 -8.11
C ILE A 4 -74.01 -2.37 -8.73
N ILE A 5 -73.80 -1.38 -7.86
CA ILE A 5 -73.39 -0.01 -8.18
C ILE A 5 -71.88 0.01 -8.44
N ALA A 6 -71.42 0.61 -9.54
CA ALA A 6 -70.03 1.01 -9.74
C ALA A 6 -69.98 2.49 -10.13
N GLY A 7 -69.42 3.30 -9.24
CA GLY A 7 -69.19 4.74 -9.42
C GLY A 7 -67.80 5.04 -9.98
N ALA A 8 -67.73 6.11 -10.76
CA ALA A 8 -66.52 6.63 -11.41
C ALA A 8 -65.71 7.55 -10.48
N ALA A 9 -64.38 7.38 -10.46
CA ALA A 9 -63.40 8.44 -10.15
C ALA A 9 -61.97 7.94 -10.44
N GLY A 10 -61.18 8.65 -11.27
CA GLY A 10 -59.74 8.36 -11.37
C GLY A 10 -59.03 8.87 -12.61
N ALA A 11 -58.88 10.18 -12.78
CA ALA A 11 -57.95 10.75 -13.77
C ALA A 11 -57.00 11.83 -13.22
N GLY A 12 -57.18 12.30 -11.97
CA GLY A 12 -56.38 13.41 -11.42
C GLY A 12 -55.09 13.01 -10.67
N ALA A 13 -54.98 11.77 -10.17
CA ALA A 13 -53.86 11.36 -9.32
C ALA A 13 -52.65 10.78 -10.08
N ALA A 14 -52.82 10.37 -11.33
CA ALA A 14 -51.78 9.66 -12.09
C ALA A 14 -50.70 10.58 -12.69
N LEU A 15 -50.95 11.89 -12.81
CA LEU A 15 -49.99 12.82 -13.45
C LEU A 15 -49.00 13.44 -12.45
N LEU A 16 -49.39 13.57 -11.18
CA LEU A 16 -48.54 14.17 -10.13
C LEU A 16 -47.49 13.16 -9.59
N VAL A 17 -47.80 11.87 -9.61
CA VAL A 17 -46.86 10.81 -9.16
C VAL A 17 -45.73 10.59 -10.18
N LYS A 18 -45.96 10.84 -11.48
CA LYS A 18 -44.91 10.74 -12.51
C LYS A 18 -43.85 11.82 -12.41
N HIS A 19 -44.19 13.04 -11.96
CA HIS A 19 -43.21 14.12 -11.80
C HIS A 19 -42.36 14.00 -10.53
N ILE A 20 -42.90 13.42 -9.45
CA ILE A 20 -42.14 13.19 -8.21
C ILE A 20 -41.20 11.98 -8.35
N LEU A 21 -41.54 10.97 -9.17
CA LEU A 21 -40.66 9.84 -9.46
C LEU A 21 -39.57 10.17 -10.49
N ALA A 22 -39.80 11.12 -11.40
CA ALA A 22 -38.77 11.58 -12.35
C ALA A 22 -37.70 12.48 -11.70
N ALA A 23 -38.04 13.22 -10.63
CA ALA A 23 -37.11 14.09 -9.92
C ALA A 23 -36.17 13.35 -8.94
N ARG A 24 -36.41 12.05 -8.66
CA ARG A 24 -35.50 11.19 -7.87
C ARG A 24 -34.48 10.42 -8.70
N ALA A 25 -34.52 10.53 -10.03
CA ALA A 25 -33.62 9.84 -10.95
C ALA A 25 -32.52 10.74 -11.56
N SER A 26 -32.37 11.99 -11.10
CA SER A 26 -31.32 12.92 -11.58
C SER A 26 -30.20 13.19 -10.58
N GLY A 27 -30.10 12.36 -9.53
CA GLY A 27 -28.85 12.25 -8.80
C GLY A 27 -27.83 11.59 -9.72
N LYS A 28 -26.91 12.36 -10.30
CA LYS A 28 -25.64 11.85 -10.81
C LYS A 28 -24.90 11.22 -9.62
N GLY A 29 -25.25 9.97 -9.30
CA GLY A 29 -24.25 9.06 -8.79
C GLY A 29 -23.27 8.91 -9.93
N GLU A 30 -22.14 9.60 -9.86
CA GLU A 30 -20.97 9.14 -10.58
C GLU A 30 -20.82 7.68 -10.19
N SER A 31 -21.03 6.76 -11.13
CA SER A 31 -20.49 5.43 -10.95
C SER A 31 -19.01 5.67 -10.69
N VAL A 32 -18.53 5.29 -9.51
CA VAL A 32 -17.11 5.22 -9.26
C VAL A 32 -16.63 4.14 -10.20
N GLN A 33 -16.32 4.52 -11.44
CA GLN A 33 -15.68 3.64 -12.39
C GLN A 33 -14.41 3.19 -11.67
N GLU A 34 -14.31 1.89 -11.36
CA GLU A 34 -13.18 1.34 -10.61
C GLU A 34 -11.91 1.54 -11.46
N ARG A 35 -11.27 2.70 -11.28
CA ARG A 35 -10.04 3.06 -11.98
C ARG A 35 -8.91 2.23 -11.39
N SER A 36 -7.95 1.87 -12.24
CA SER A 36 -6.73 1.20 -11.78
C SER A 36 -6.06 2.03 -10.68
N THR A 37 -5.50 1.37 -9.67
CA THR A 37 -4.69 2.02 -8.63
C THR A 37 -3.51 2.82 -9.21
N THR A 38 -3.05 2.45 -10.41
CA THR A 38 -2.00 3.12 -11.20
C THR A 38 -2.41 4.48 -11.81
N SER A 39 -3.71 4.72 -11.97
CA SER A 39 -4.24 5.77 -12.86
C SER A 39 -4.66 7.08 -12.18
N SER A 40 -4.39 7.23 -10.88
CA SER A 40 -5.03 8.29 -10.08
C SER A 40 -4.16 9.54 -9.86
N ALA A 41 -4.15 10.45 -10.83
CA ALA A 41 -3.86 11.87 -10.59
C ALA A 41 -4.89 12.53 -9.63
N ALA A 42 -6.03 11.86 -9.39
CA ALA A 42 -7.16 12.33 -8.59
C ALA A 42 -7.48 11.49 -7.34
N GLY A 43 -6.60 10.58 -6.90
CA GLY A 43 -6.94 9.60 -5.84
C GLY A 43 -6.44 9.98 -4.46
N GLY A 44 -7.28 9.79 -3.44
CA GLY A 44 -6.91 9.68 -2.02
C GLY A 44 -7.20 8.27 -1.51
N ALA A 45 -7.22 8.06 -0.18
CA ALA A 45 -7.33 6.73 0.44
C ALA A 45 -8.47 5.85 -0.09
N ALA A 46 -9.61 6.43 -0.49
CA ALA A 46 -10.74 5.71 -1.08
C ALA A 46 -10.39 4.90 -2.35
N ALA A 47 -9.31 5.24 -3.05
CA ALA A 47 -8.83 4.47 -4.20
C ALA A 47 -8.38 3.04 -3.81
N TYR A 48 -8.04 2.81 -2.54
CA TYR A 48 -7.65 1.50 -2.01
C TYR A 48 -8.78 0.73 -1.33
N GLU A 49 -9.98 1.31 -1.28
CA GLU A 49 -11.16 0.72 -0.65
C GLU A 49 -12.10 0.07 -1.68
N THR A 50 -11.53 -0.62 -2.68
CA THR A 50 -12.29 -1.31 -3.73
C THR A 50 -11.81 -2.75 -3.90
N LYS A 51 -12.70 -3.65 -4.34
CA LYS A 51 -12.32 -5.03 -4.65
C LYS A 51 -11.23 -5.07 -5.73
N LYS A 52 -11.34 -4.22 -6.75
CA LYS A 52 -10.34 -4.12 -7.81
C LYS A 52 -8.95 -3.78 -7.26
N ALA A 53 -8.85 -2.84 -6.32
CA ALA A 53 -7.57 -2.51 -5.70
C ALA A 53 -6.99 -3.73 -4.95
N VAL A 54 -7.82 -4.47 -4.21
CA VAL A 54 -7.39 -5.71 -3.52
C VAL A 54 -6.86 -6.73 -4.53
N ASP A 55 -7.59 -6.97 -5.63
CA ASP A 55 -7.17 -7.93 -6.66
C ASP A 55 -5.86 -7.49 -7.34
N GLU A 56 -5.70 -6.20 -7.64
CA GLU A 56 -4.47 -5.63 -8.24
C GLU A 56 -3.26 -5.78 -7.30
N TYR A 57 -3.45 -5.60 -5.99
CA TYR A 57 -2.37 -5.76 -5.02
C TYR A 57 -2.07 -7.23 -4.71
N LEU A 58 -3.06 -8.12 -4.71
CA LEU A 58 -2.84 -9.57 -4.65
C LEU A 58 -2.02 -10.03 -5.87
N GLN A 59 -2.36 -9.53 -7.06
CA GLN A 59 -1.58 -9.77 -8.27
C GLN A 59 -0.16 -9.21 -8.16
N PHE A 60 -0.01 -7.96 -7.72
CA PHE A 60 1.30 -7.32 -7.62
C PHE A 60 2.23 -8.01 -6.62
N HIS A 61 1.69 -8.49 -5.49
CA HIS A 61 2.48 -9.04 -4.39
C HIS A 61 2.74 -10.54 -4.50
N PHE A 62 1.81 -11.32 -5.09
CA PHE A 62 1.82 -12.78 -4.98
C PHE A 62 1.62 -13.54 -6.29
N ALA A 63 1.40 -12.87 -7.41
CA ALA A 63 1.26 -13.58 -8.68
C ALA A 63 2.57 -14.31 -9.05
N ALA A 64 2.44 -15.49 -9.65
CA ALA A 64 3.58 -16.17 -10.24
C ALA A 64 4.23 -15.26 -11.31
N PRO A 65 5.56 -15.29 -11.48
CA PRO A 65 6.27 -14.44 -12.45
C PRO A 65 5.67 -14.46 -13.86
N ASP A 66 5.28 -15.65 -14.35
CA ASP A 66 4.72 -15.82 -15.70
C ASP A 66 3.25 -15.39 -15.79
N ASP A 67 2.51 -15.42 -14.68
CA ASP A 67 1.15 -14.87 -14.62
C ASP A 67 1.17 -13.34 -14.57
N LEU A 68 2.13 -12.76 -13.84
CA LEU A 68 2.29 -11.31 -13.76
C LEU A 68 2.80 -10.75 -15.08
N LEU A 69 3.89 -11.30 -15.63
CA LEU A 69 4.54 -10.81 -16.83
C LEU A 69 4.86 -11.99 -17.78
N PRO A 70 3.92 -12.43 -18.63
CA PRO A 70 4.12 -13.55 -19.55
C PRO A 70 5.04 -13.23 -20.73
N TYR A 71 5.41 -11.95 -20.92
CA TYR A 71 6.20 -11.51 -22.07
C TYR A 71 7.71 -11.72 -21.85
N PRO A 72 8.42 -12.38 -22.78
CA PRO A 72 9.85 -12.66 -22.64
C PRO A 72 10.71 -11.38 -22.68
N ASN A 73 10.24 -10.34 -23.38
CA ASN A 73 10.92 -9.05 -23.54
C ASN A 73 10.46 -7.99 -22.52
N GLY A 74 9.70 -8.38 -21.49
CA GLY A 74 9.30 -7.47 -20.42
C GLY A 74 10.42 -7.23 -19.39
N PRO A 75 10.29 -6.21 -18.52
CA PRO A 75 11.29 -5.85 -17.52
C PRO A 75 11.28 -6.85 -16.35
N LYS A 76 11.92 -8.01 -16.50
CA LYS A 76 11.89 -9.11 -15.52
C LYS A 76 12.54 -8.74 -14.19
N GLU A 77 13.44 -7.77 -14.18
CA GLU A 77 14.09 -7.22 -12.98
C GLU A 77 13.10 -6.51 -12.05
N ALA A 78 11.94 -6.08 -12.59
CA ALA A 78 10.88 -5.44 -11.82
C ALA A 78 10.00 -6.43 -11.03
N LEU A 79 10.16 -7.74 -11.25
CA LEU A 79 9.44 -8.79 -10.53
C LEU A 79 10.01 -8.97 -9.11
N ALA A 80 9.31 -9.77 -8.30
CA ALA A 80 9.69 -10.10 -6.91
C ALA A 80 10.01 -8.85 -6.05
N PHE A 81 9.25 -7.76 -6.26
CA PHE A 81 9.48 -6.48 -5.59
C PHE A 81 9.52 -6.64 -4.07
N THR A 82 8.48 -7.25 -3.48
CA THR A 82 8.35 -7.47 -2.03
C THR A 82 9.51 -8.27 -1.44
N SER A 83 9.94 -9.36 -2.11
CA SER A 83 11.06 -10.18 -1.65
C SER A 83 12.38 -9.42 -1.68
N ARG A 84 12.63 -8.63 -2.74
CA ARG A 84 13.83 -7.76 -2.81
C ARG A 84 13.85 -6.70 -1.70
N LEU A 85 12.69 -6.16 -1.31
CA LEU A 85 12.62 -5.22 -0.18
C LEU A 85 12.89 -5.91 1.17
N ALA A 86 12.36 -7.11 1.39
CA ALA A 86 12.63 -7.88 2.60
C ALA A 86 14.12 -8.24 2.72
N GLN A 87 14.77 -8.64 1.62
CA GLN A 87 16.22 -8.88 1.58
C GLN A 87 17.02 -7.62 1.88
N LEU A 88 16.58 -6.45 1.41
CA LEU A 88 17.20 -5.18 1.76
C LEU A 88 17.11 -4.93 3.28
N CYS A 89 15.95 -5.17 3.89
CA CYS A 89 15.78 -5.05 5.34
C CYS A 89 16.68 -6.03 6.11
N GLU A 90 16.68 -7.31 5.72
CA GLU A 90 17.49 -8.36 6.34
C GLU A 90 18.99 -8.03 6.29
N ARG A 91 19.49 -7.58 5.13
CA ARG A 91 20.91 -7.25 4.96
C ARG A 91 21.41 -6.14 5.88
N HIS A 92 20.53 -5.22 6.29
CA HIS A 92 20.93 -4.04 7.07
C HIS A 92 20.46 -4.06 8.53
N CYS A 93 19.59 -4.99 8.92
CA CYS A 93 19.13 -5.09 10.32
C CYS A 93 20.13 -5.88 11.17
N GLU A 94 20.87 -5.19 12.03
CA GLU A 94 21.89 -5.81 12.89
C GLU A 94 21.31 -6.72 13.97
N ALA A 95 20.07 -6.48 14.40
CA ALA A 95 19.40 -7.32 15.39
C ALA A 95 19.26 -8.77 14.93
N LEU A 96 19.16 -9.02 13.62
CA LEU A 96 19.12 -10.38 13.05
C LEU A 96 20.45 -11.13 13.14
N ARG A 97 21.55 -10.42 13.46
CA ARG A 97 22.90 -10.99 13.58
C ARG A 97 23.37 -11.08 15.03
N ASP A 98 22.48 -10.81 15.98
CA ASP A 98 22.81 -10.88 17.40
C ASP A 98 22.88 -12.33 17.89
N PHE A 99 24.07 -12.91 17.83
CA PHE A 99 24.35 -14.25 18.36
C PHE A 99 24.45 -14.29 19.89
N THR A 100 24.51 -13.13 20.56
CA THR A 100 24.58 -13.05 22.03
C THR A 100 23.20 -13.15 22.67
N GLY A 101 22.15 -12.78 21.93
CA GLY A 101 20.77 -12.72 22.40
C GLY A 101 20.48 -11.52 23.31
N GLU A 102 21.45 -10.62 23.52
CA GLU A 102 21.31 -9.45 24.40
C GLU A 102 20.25 -8.46 23.91
N ARG A 103 20.00 -8.39 22.60
CA ARG A 103 19.00 -7.49 21.98
C ARG A 103 17.58 -8.07 21.98
N GLY A 104 17.43 -9.37 22.25
CA GLY A 104 16.18 -10.11 22.08
C GLY A 104 15.79 -10.31 20.61
N ASP A 105 14.59 -10.85 20.40
CA ASP A 105 14.09 -11.14 19.06
C ASP A 105 13.87 -9.87 18.23
N ALA A 106 14.36 -9.88 16.99
CA ALA A 106 14.22 -8.75 16.08
C ALA A 106 12.75 -8.55 15.66
N VAL A 107 12.28 -7.31 15.78
CA VAL A 107 10.91 -6.93 15.41
C VAL A 107 10.92 -6.03 14.17
N ALA A 108 10.15 -6.39 13.15
CA ALA A 108 9.93 -5.57 11.96
C ALA A 108 8.49 -5.04 11.87
N VAL A 109 8.34 -3.83 11.33
CA VAL A 109 7.04 -3.24 10.98
C VAL A 109 7.04 -2.86 9.51
N ASP A 110 6.05 -3.36 8.77
CA ASP A 110 5.78 -3.01 7.38
C ASP A 110 4.61 -2.01 7.35
N VAL A 111 4.91 -0.73 7.17
CA VAL A 111 3.92 0.35 7.18
C VAL A 111 3.48 0.64 5.74
N GLY A 112 2.16 0.64 5.52
CA GLY A 112 1.58 0.59 4.18
C GLY A 112 1.70 -0.80 3.57
N CYS A 113 1.44 -1.85 4.35
CA CYS A 113 1.70 -3.23 3.94
C CYS A 113 0.79 -3.73 2.80
N ALA A 114 -0.28 -3.00 2.48
CA ALA A 114 -1.37 -3.43 1.64
C ALA A 114 -1.82 -4.85 2.01
N VAL A 115 -1.83 -5.78 1.05
CA VAL A 115 -2.24 -7.18 1.24
C VAL A 115 -1.15 -8.06 1.88
N GLY A 116 -0.08 -7.47 2.41
CA GLY A 116 0.91 -8.14 3.26
C GLY A 116 2.11 -8.77 2.56
N GLY A 117 2.33 -8.50 1.27
CA GLY A 117 3.37 -9.15 0.47
C GLY A 117 4.77 -9.03 1.06
N ALA A 118 5.21 -7.81 1.37
CA ALA A 118 6.50 -7.60 2.03
C ALA A 118 6.50 -8.09 3.49
N THR A 119 5.38 -7.98 4.19
CA THR A 119 5.21 -8.50 5.56
C THR A 119 5.50 -10.01 5.63
N PHE A 120 4.97 -10.81 4.69
CA PHE A 120 5.26 -12.25 4.63
C PHE A 120 6.72 -12.54 4.26
N GLU A 121 7.29 -11.79 3.32
CA GLU A 121 8.69 -11.95 2.93
C GLU A 121 9.66 -11.60 4.08
N LEU A 122 9.36 -10.57 4.88
CA LEU A 122 10.12 -10.23 6.08
C LEU A 122 10.11 -11.36 7.12
N ALA A 123 9.02 -12.11 7.25
CA ALA A 123 8.90 -13.21 8.21
C ALA A 123 9.83 -14.39 7.95
N ARG A 124 10.49 -14.43 6.78
CA ARG A 124 11.59 -15.38 6.50
C ARG A 124 12.75 -15.17 7.48
N ALA A 125 13.09 -13.93 7.77
CA ALA A 125 14.21 -13.57 8.64
C ALA A 125 13.75 -13.08 10.01
N PHE A 126 12.72 -12.24 10.08
CA PHE A 126 12.23 -11.64 11.32
C PHE A 126 11.27 -12.58 12.07
N PRO A 127 11.53 -12.91 13.35
CA PRO A 127 10.62 -13.71 14.17
C PRO A 127 9.25 -13.06 14.41
N HIS A 128 9.22 -11.73 14.41
CA HIS A 128 8.01 -10.94 14.64
C HIS A 128 7.87 -9.84 13.61
N VAL A 129 6.79 -9.88 12.82
CA VAL A 129 6.48 -8.85 11.82
C VAL A 129 5.04 -8.36 11.99
N LEU A 130 4.88 -7.04 12.04
CA LEU A 130 3.58 -6.39 12.02
C LEU A 130 3.39 -5.63 10.70
N GLY A 131 2.40 -6.02 9.91
CA GLY A 131 1.92 -5.25 8.78
C GLY A 131 0.84 -4.25 9.22
N ILE A 132 1.00 -2.99 8.83
CA ILE A 132 0.02 -1.93 9.10
C ILE A 132 -0.42 -1.29 7.80
N ASP A 133 -1.72 -1.19 7.56
CA ASP A 133 -2.26 -0.43 6.43
C ASP A 133 -3.47 0.40 6.85
N TYR A 134 -3.73 1.49 6.13
CA TYR A 134 -4.91 2.32 6.36
C TYR A 134 -6.19 1.63 5.88
N SER A 135 -6.09 0.89 4.76
CA SER A 135 -7.23 0.24 4.11
C SER A 135 -7.70 -0.99 4.88
N HIS A 136 -8.99 -1.00 5.23
CA HIS A 136 -9.60 -2.18 5.85
C HIS A 136 -9.58 -3.38 4.89
N HIS A 137 -9.91 -3.14 3.61
CA HIS A 137 -9.97 -4.22 2.62
C HIS A 137 -8.61 -4.86 2.34
N PHE A 138 -7.53 -4.09 2.41
CA PHE A 138 -6.18 -4.64 2.31
C PHE A 138 -5.80 -5.49 3.52
N VAL A 139 -6.07 -5.00 4.73
CA VAL A 139 -5.82 -5.75 5.97
C VAL A 139 -6.64 -7.04 6.03
N ASP A 140 -7.91 -6.99 5.64
CA ASP A 140 -8.78 -8.18 5.58
C ASP A 140 -8.22 -9.22 4.60
N ALA A 141 -7.78 -8.80 3.42
CA ALA A 141 -7.14 -9.69 2.44
C ALA A 141 -5.82 -10.29 2.97
N ALA A 142 -5.02 -9.49 3.69
CA ALA A 142 -3.79 -9.97 4.32
C ALA A 142 -4.07 -11.02 5.41
N GLU A 143 -5.11 -10.84 6.22
CA GLU A 143 -5.55 -11.82 7.21
C GLU A 143 -6.09 -13.10 6.54
N VAL A 144 -6.81 -12.99 5.42
CA VAL A 144 -7.21 -14.16 4.61
C VAL A 144 -5.98 -14.92 4.11
N MET A 145 -4.98 -14.23 3.56
CA MET A 145 -3.72 -14.82 3.12
C MET A 145 -2.97 -15.47 4.30
N LYS A 146 -2.97 -14.85 5.48
CA LYS A 146 -2.34 -15.38 6.69
C LYS A 146 -3.02 -16.64 7.21
N VAL A 147 -4.34 -16.71 7.22
CA VAL A 147 -5.10 -17.86 7.73
C VAL A 147 -5.08 -19.01 6.72
N ARG A 148 -5.34 -18.74 5.45
CA ARG A 148 -5.49 -19.79 4.42
C ARG A 148 -4.20 -20.13 3.69
N GLY A 149 -3.30 -19.16 3.54
CA GLY A 149 -2.07 -19.28 2.75
C GLY A 149 -2.29 -18.95 1.27
N PHE A 150 -3.54 -18.73 0.84
CA PHE A 150 -3.89 -18.42 -0.53
C PHE A 150 -5.22 -17.66 -0.63
N CYS A 151 -5.40 -16.92 -1.73
CA CYS A 151 -6.62 -16.19 -2.04
C CYS A 151 -6.84 -16.17 -3.57
N GLU A 152 -8.07 -16.43 -4.00
CA GLU A 152 -8.46 -16.24 -5.40
C GLU A 152 -8.67 -14.74 -5.67
N TYR A 153 -8.16 -14.25 -6.80
CA TYR A 153 -8.39 -12.87 -7.25
C TYR A 153 -8.73 -12.85 -8.74
N GLU A 154 -9.31 -11.73 -9.20
CA GLU A 154 -9.64 -11.51 -10.62
C GLU A 154 -8.67 -10.50 -11.25
N ALA A 155 -8.00 -10.87 -12.33
CA ALA A 155 -7.20 -9.96 -13.13
C ALA A 155 -7.94 -9.55 -14.40
N VAL A 156 -7.86 -8.26 -14.75
CA VAL A 156 -8.37 -7.79 -16.04
C VAL A 156 -7.50 -8.34 -17.18
N VAL A 157 -8.15 -8.87 -18.20
CA VAL A 157 -7.50 -9.34 -19.43
C VAL A 157 -7.60 -8.24 -20.49
N GLU A 158 -8.83 -7.82 -20.80
CA GLU A 158 -9.15 -6.78 -21.79
C GLU A 158 -10.55 -6.21 -21.51
N GLY A 159 -10.69 -4.88 -21.43
CA GLY A 159 -11.98 -4.24 -21.17
C GLY A 159 -12.63 -4.77 -19.87
N GLU A 160 -13.81 -5.37 -19.99
CA GLU A 160 -14.54 -6.00 -18.87
C GLU A 160 -14.18 -7.48 -18.68
N LEU A 161 -13.41 -8.09 -19.60
CA LEU A 161 -13.00 -9.48 -19.49
C LEU A 161 -12.02 -9.65 -18.33
N LYS A 162 -12.37 -10.55 -17.42
CA LYS A 162 -11.56 -10.92 -16.25
C LYS A 162 -11.22 -12.40 -16.29
N GLN A 163 -10.09 -12.74 -15.69
CA GLN A 163 -9.66 -14.11 -15.47
C GLN A 163 -9.29 -14.29 -13.99
N LYS A 164 -9.61 -15.47 -13.45
CA LYS A 164 -9.28 -15.83 -12.07
C LYS A 164 -7.86 -16.39 -11.98
N PHE A 165 -7.18 -16.00 -10.92
CA PHE A 165 -5.84 -16.45 -10.55
C PHE A 165 -5.79 -16.75 -9.06
N MET A 166 -4.72 -17.40 -8.61
CA MET A 166 -4.49 -17.71 -7.21
C MET A 166 -3.26 -16.95 -6.71
N ALA A 167 -3.45 -16.10 -5.72
CA ALA A 167 -2.36 -15.56 -4.91
C ALA A 167 -2.01 -16.60 -3.84
N ALA A 168 -0.73 -16.83 -3.61
CA ALA A 168 -0.27 -17.77 -2.59
C ALA A 168 0.91 -17.18 -1.79
N VAL A 169 0.88 -17.38 -0.48
CA VAL A 169 2.04 -17.18 0.37
C VAL A 169 3.01 -18.35 0.12
N PRO A 170 4.32 -18.10 -0.12
CA PRO A 170 5.29 -19.17 -0.26
C PRO A 170 5.28 -20.12 0.94
N THR A 171 5.34 -21.42 0.69
CA THR A 171 5.15 -22.47 1.70
C THR A 171 6.18 -22.45 2.84
N GLU A 172 7.35 -21.91 2.57
CA GLU A 172 8.46 -21.78 3.49
C GLU A 172 8.36 -20.57 4.44
N VAL A 173 7.39 -19.67 4.21
CA VAL A 173 7.11 -18.56 5.11
C VAL A 173 6.24 -19.06 6.28
N ASP A 174 6.75 -18.91 7.50
CA ASP A 174 5.95 -19.14 8.70
C ASP A 174 4.96 -18.01 8.93
N ARG A 175 3.71 -18.23 8.50
CA ARG A 175 2.60 -17.28 8.63
C ARG A 175 2.24 -16.95 10.09
N ASN A 176 2.72 -17.72 11.08
CA ASN A 176 2.47 -17.41 12.49
C ASN A 176 3.34 -16.26 13.02
N ARG A 177 4.41 -15.88 12.29
CA ARG A 177 5.29 -14.76 12.64
C ARG A 177 4.71 -13.39 12.27
N VAL A 178 3.69 -13.37 11.41
CA VAL A 178 3.06 -12.12 10.95
C VAL A 178 1.78 -11.79 11.71
N ARG A 179 1.53 -10.51 11.93
CA ARG A 179 0.24 -9.96 12.36
C ARG A 179 -0.11 -8.79 11.45
N PHE A 180 -1.41 -8.56 11.23
CA PHE A 180 -1.88 -7.39 10.50
C PHE A 180 -2.75 -6.53 11.40
N MET A 181 -2.68 -5.23 11.17
CA MET A 181 -3.45 -4.24 11.91
C MET A 181 -3.83 -3.10 10.97
N GLN A 182 -5.06 -2.62 11.09
CA GLN A 182 -5.41 -1.36 10.47
C GLN A 182 -4.82 -0.19 11.26
N GLY A 183 -4.18 0.76 10.58
CA GLY A 183 -3.65 1.95 11.24
C GLY A 183 -3.25 3.06 10.27
N ASP A 184 -3.28 4.29 10.77
CA ASP A 184 -2.81 5.47 10.03
C ASP A 184 -1.29 5.64 10.22
N ALA A 185 -0.54 5.57 9.13
CA ALA A 185 0.90 5.81 9.10
C ALA A 185 1.28 7.22 9.58
N CYS A 186 0.41 8.21 9.42
CA CYS A 186 0.62 9.57 9.93
C CYS A 186 0.34 9.70 11.43
N ALA A 187 -0.23 8.66 12.07
CA ALA A 187 -0.63 8.67 13.48
C ALA A 187 -0.37 7.31 14.17
N LEU A 188 0.76 6.65 13.87
CA LEU A 188 1.09 5.35 14.45
C LEU A 188 1.16 5.41 15.99
N SER A 189 0.42 4.51 16.63
CA SER A 189 0.27 4.46 18.09
C SER A 189 1.61 4.39 18.83
N ALA A 190 1.68 5.11 19.97
CA ALA A 190 2.81 4.99 20.90
C ALA A 190 2.90 3.58 21.52
N ASN A 191 1.78 2.86 21.56
CA ASN A 191 1.71 1.49 22.12
C ASN A 191 2.39 0.44 21.25
N LEU A 192 2.82 0.79 20.03
CA LEU A 192 3.67 -0.09 19.20
C LEU A 192 5.04 -0.35 19.83
N GLY A 193 5.45 0.46 20.83
CA GLY A 193 6.78 0.37 21.41
C GLY A 193 7.85 0.81 20.41
N THR A 194 8.99 0.14 20.46
CA THR A 194 10.13 0.36 19.55
C THR A 194 10.52 -0.91 18.82
N VAL A 195 11.01 -0.77 17.59
CA VAL A 195 11.29 -1.88 16.67
C VAL A 195 12.66 -1.77 16.02
N ASP A 196 13.15 -2.89 15.47
CA ASP A 196 14.49 -3.00 14.89
C ASP A 196 14.50 -2.65 13.40
N CYS A 197 13.36 -2.77 12.73
CA CYS A 197 13.21 -2.45 11.31
C CYS A 197 11.82 -1.85 11.03
N VAL A 198 11.79 -0.74 10.29
CA VAL A 198 10.58 -0.21 9.66
C VAL A 198 10.78 -0.21 8.15
N LEU A 199 9.87 -0.87 7.43
CA LEU A 199 9.76 -0.77 5.97
C LEU A 199 8.58 0.11 5.61
N ALA A 200 8.78 1.05 4.68
CA ALA A 200 7.70 1.86 4.09
C ALA A 200 7.83 1.87 2.57
N ALA A 201 7.16 0.92 1.93
CA ALA A 201 7.30 0.64 0.51
C ALA A 201 6.25 1.36 -0.34
N ASN A 202 6.67 2.24 -1.25
CA ASN A 202 5.82 3.07 -2.10
C ASN A 202 4.76 3.88 -1.32
N LEU A 203 5.01 4.13 -0.04
CA LEU A 203 4.06 4.75 0.88
C LEU A 203 4.22 6.28 0.95
N LEU A 204 5.46 6.77 1.07
CA LEU A 204 5.73 8.14 1.53
C LEU A 204 5.00 9.21 0.70
N CYS A 205 4.98 9.09 -0.64
CA CYS A 205 4.32 10.03 -1.54
C CYS A 205 2.79 9.83 -1.66
N ARG A 206 2.22 8.91 -0.86
CA ARG A 206 0.78 8.64 -0.73
C ARG A 206 0.22 9.11 0.61
N LEU A 207 1.07 9.62 1.51
CA LEU A 207 0.63 10.08 2.82
C LEU A 207 0.06 11.51 2.77
N PRO A 208 -1.04 11.80 3.48
CA PRO A 208 -1.54 13.16 3.59
C PRO A 208 -0.61 14.06 4.42
N ASN A 209 0.16 13.47 5.34
CA ASN A 209 1.20 14.16 6.11
C ASN A 209 2.47 13.29 6.21
N PRO A 210 3.30 13.28 5.17
CA PRO A 210 4.53 12.46 5.15
C PRO A 210 5.53 12.89 6.22
N MET A 211 5.49 14.15 6.65
CA MET A 211 6.37 14.65 7.69
C MET A 211 6.09 14.01 9.06
N ALA A 212 4.81 13.87 9.42
CA ALA A 212 4.42 13.20 10.66
C ALA A 212 4.94 11.75 10.75
N PHE A 213 4.93 11.03 9.61
CA PHE A 213 5.46 9.67 9.56
C PHE A 213 6.98 9.63 9.80
N LEU A 214 7.75 10.51 9.15
CA LEU A 214 9.21 10.58 9.35
C LEU A 214 9.57 10.95 10.79
N GLU A 215 8.86 11.92 11.39
CA GLU A 215 9.07 12.28 12.80
C GLU A 215 8.71 11.13 13.74
N ARG A 216 7.64 10.38 13.45
CA ARG A 216 7.27 9.20 14.25
C ARG A 216 8.34 8.12 14.17
N CYS A 217 8.97 7.91 13.02
CA CYS A 217 10.04 6.92 12.84
C CYS A 217 11.24 7.16 13.77
N LYS A 218 11.58 8.42 14.07
CA LYS A 218 12.67 8.77 15.01
C LYS A 218 12.48 8.19 16.41
N SER A 219 11.24 8.03 16.86
CA SER A 219 10.93 7.46 18.19
C SER A 219 10.45 6.00 18.12
N LEU A 220 10.07 5.51 16.93
CA LEU A 220 9.62 4.13 16.73
C LEU A 220 10.80 3.17 16.58
N ILE A 221 11.93 3.64 16.07
CA ILE A 221 13.07 2.77 15.73
C ILE A 221 14.08 2.80 16.88
N LYS A 222 14.51 1.62 17.31
CA LYS A 222 15.53 1.47 18.35
C LYS A 222 16.87 2.06 17.88
N PRO A 223 17.74 2.52 18.80
CA PRO A 223 19.18 2.69 18.55
C PRO A 223 19.79 1.53 17.75
N GLY A 224 20.39 1.85 16.59
CA GLY A 224 20.97 0.87 15.67
C GLY A 224 19.97 0.10 14.78
N GLY A 225 18.67 0.29 14.99
CA GLY A 225 17.63 -0.20 14.08
C GLY A 225 17.59 0.59 12.77
N ILE A 226 16.79 0.12 11.81
CA ILE A 226 16.74 0.68 10.45
C ILE A 226 15.36 1.17 10.02
N LEU A 227 15.36 2.24 9.22
CA LEU A 227 14.24 2.70 8.42
C LEU A 227 14.57 2.48 6.94
N VAL A 228 13.76 1.68 6.25
CA VAL A 228 13.84 1.45 4.81
C VAL A 228 12.71 2.21 4.14
N LEU A 229 13.02 3.32 3.47
CA LEU A 229 12.05 4.09 2.69
C LEU A 229 12.22 3.72 1.22
N VAL A 230 11.12 3.35 0.57
CA VAL A 230 11.12 3.08 -0.88
C VAL A 230 10.05 3.93 -1.50
N SER A 231 10.39 4.81 -2.43
CA SER A 231 9.40 5.70 -3.03
C SER A 231 9.78 6.14 -4.44
N PRO A 232 8.80 6.19 -5.37
CA PRO A 232 9.00 6.79 -6.70
C PRO A 232 8.89 8.32 -6.66
N TYR A 233 8.60 8.91 -5.50
CA TYR A 233 8.41 10.36 -5.30
C TYR A 233 7.39 11.00 -6.25
N SER A 234 6.35 10.26 -6.62
CA SER A 234 5.42 10.69 -7.68
C SER A 234 4.56 11.89 -7.33
N TRP A 235 4.52 12.28 -6.05
CA TRP A 235 3.76 13.40 -5.46
C TRP A 235 2.55 13.88 -6.27
N LEU A 236 1.36 13.50 -5.81
CA LEU A 236 0.11 13.84 -6.49
C LEU A 236 -0.82 14.53 -5.49
N LYS A 237 -1.47 15.61 -5.93
CA LYS A 237 -2.34 16.44 -5.07
C LYS A 237 -3.52 15.67 -4.48
N GLY A 238 -3.96 14.58 -5.12
CA GLY A 238 -5.01 13.71 -4.57
C GLY A 238 -4.61 13.00 -3.27
N TRP A 239 -3.31 12.83 -3.04
CA TRP A 239 -2.77 12.12 -1.88
C TRP A 239 -2.20 13.06 -0.83
N THR A 240 -1.47 14.08 -1.26
CA THR A 240 -0.76 15.01 -0.38
C THR A 240 -0.98 16.43 -0.86
N ASP A 241 -1.44 17.31 0.04
CA ASP A 241 -1.53 18.73 -0.23
C ASP A 241 -0.16 19.29 -0.65
N LYS A 242 -0.14 20.21 -1.61
CA LYS A 242 1.10 20.66 -2.27
C LYS A 242 2.11 21.28 -1.29
N ASP A 243 1.63 21.94 -0.25
CA ASP A 243 2.42 22.55 0.82
C ASP A 243 3.09 21.52 1.75
N LYS A 244 2.63 20.26 1.72
CA LYS A 244 3.19 19.14 2.51
C LYS A 244 4.10 18.23 1.70
N TRP A 245 4.34 18.53 0.43
CA TRP A 245 5.28 17.75 -0.38
C TRP A 245 6.70 17.95 0.15
N LEU A 246 7.45 16.87 0.31
CA LEU A 246 8.84 16.94 0.75
C LEU A 246 9.81 17.29 -0.40
N GLY A 247 9.32 17.46 -1.63
CA GLY A 247 10.14 17.76 -2.80
C GLY A 247 9.35 17.66 -4.10
N GLY A 248 10.05 17.68 -5.24
CA GLY A 248 9.40 17.66 -6.56
C GLY A 248 8.79 19.02 -6.94
N TYR A 249 9.45 20.10 -6.55
CA TYR A 249 9.07 21.47 -6.90
C TYR A 249 10.30 22.39 -6.96
N TYR A 250 10.08 23.62 -7.42
CA TYR A 250 11.10 24.67 -7.41
C TYR A 250 10.78 25.69 -6.33
N LYS A 251 11.81 26.15 -5.61
CA LYS A 251 11.75 27.25 -4.66
C LYS A 251 12.88 28.23 -5.00
N ASP A 252 12.55 29.49 -5.24
CA ASP A 252 13.52 30.54 -5.60
C ASP A 252 14.45 30.15 -6.77
N GLY A 253 13.89 29.47 -7.77
CA GLY A 253 14.63 29.00 -8.95
C GLY A 253 15.45 27.72 -8.75
N GLN A 254 15.54 27.20 -7.53
CA GLN A 254 16.27 25.96 -7.21
C GLN A 254 15.32 24.76 -7.09
N ALA A 255 15.72 23.62 -7.65
CA ALA A 255 14.97 22.38 -7.52
C ALA A 255 15.10 21.83 -6.09
N VAL A 256 13.96 21.58 -5.44
CA VAL A 256 13.89 20.89 -4.15
C VAL A 256 13.59 19.41 -4.41
N ARG A 257 14.56 18.54 -4.14
CA ARG A 257 14.40 17.09 -4.32
C ARG A 257 13.94 16.43 -3.03
N THR A 258 13.11 15.41 -3.17
CA THR A 258 12.56 14.68 -2.02
C THR A 258 13.65 14.01 -1.18
N ALA A 259 14.64 13.41 -1.83
CA ALA A 259 15.75 12.73 -1.15
C ALA A 259 16.56 13.71 -0.28
N ASP A 260 16.87 14.91 -0.78
CA ASP A 260 17.59 15.95 -0.05
C ASP A 260 16.83 16.37 1.22
N THR A 261 15.50 16.53 1.12
CA THR A 261 14.65 16.87 2.28
C THR A 261 14.58 15.73 3.29
N ILE A 262 14.43 14.47 2.84
CA ILE A 262 14.49 13.30 3.73
C ILE A 262 15.83 13.28 4.46
N ALA A 263 16.93 13.49 3.73
CA ALA A 263 18.26 13.53 4.31
C ALA A 263 18.40 14.64 5.36
N ALA A 264 17.93 15.86 5.06
CA ALA A 264 17.96 16.96 6.02
C ALA A 264 17.17 16.66 7.31
N VAL A 265 16.03 15.98 7.19
CA VAL A 265 15.17 15.59 8.32
C VAL A 265 15.80 14.48 9.17
N LEU A 266 16.37 13.45 8.54
CA LEU A 266 16.78 12.22 9.21
C LEU A 266 18.24 12.24 9.67
N SER A 267 19.12 12.97 8.98
CA SER A 267 20.57 12.98 9.29
C SER A 267 20.94 13.39 10.72
N PRO A 268 20.14 14.17 11.49
CA PRO A 268 20.43 14.40 12.90
C PRO A 268 20.45 13.11 13.73
N ASP A 269 19.53 12.18 13.46
CA ASP A 269 19.30 10.97 14.28
C ASP A 269 19.67 9.67 13.55
N PHE A 270 19.89 9.71 12.24
CA PHE A 270 20.15 8.54 11.39
C PHE A 270 21.35 8.74 10.47
N ASP A 271 22.00 7.64 10.11
CA ASP A 271 23.01 7.55 9.04
C ASP A 271 22.41 6.90 7.79
N LEU A 272 22.60 7.49 6.61
CA LEU A 272 22.28 6.83 5.35
C LEU A 272 23.34 5.75 5.09
N VAL A 273 22.93 4.48 5.11
CA VAL A 273 23.85 3.34 4.99
C VAL A 273 23.74 2.58 3.67
N ALA A 274 22.65 2.79 2.92
CA ALA A 274 22.50 2.25 1.58
C ALA A 274 21.47 3.04 0.76
N GLU A 275 21.65 3.03 -0.55
CA GLU A 275 20.75 3.58 -1.55
C GLU A 275 20.77 2.67 -2.78
N GLN A 276 19.60 2.36 -3.35
CA GLN A 276 19.50 1.59 -4.59
C GLN A 276 18.19 1.87 -5.34
N ASP A 277 18.21 1.66 -6.64
CA ASP A 277 17.03 1.62 -7.48
C ASP A 277 16.25 0.30 -7.28
N CYS A 278 14.94 0.42 -7.08
CA CYS A 278 14.03 -0.70 -6.90
C CYS A 278 12.93 -0.66 -7.96
N PRO A 279 13.14 -1.30 -9.12
CA PRO A 279 12.10 -1.41 -10.14
C PRO A 279 10.91 -2.21 -9.63
N PHE A 280 9.70 -1.89 -10.07
CA PHE A 280 8.47 -2.61 -9.77
C PHE A 280 7.53 -2.60 -10.99
N LEU A 281 6.64 -3.58 -11.04
CA LEU A 281 5.71 -3.74 -12.15
C LEU A 281 4.29 -4.02 -11.64
N ILE A 282 3.36 -3.14 -11.98
CA ILE A 282 1.93 -3.34 -11.72
C ILE A 282 1.26 -3.66 -13.06
N ARG A 283 0.53 -4.77 -13.13
CA ARG A 283 -0.24 -5.17 -14.30
C ARG A 283 -1.63 -4.54 -14.22
N GLU A 284 -1.98 -3.69 -15.19
CA GLU A 284 -3.34 -3.11 -15.26
C GLU A 284 -4.29 -4.06 -15.99
N HIS A 285 -3.83 -4.64 -17.09
CA HIS A 285 -4.50 -5.72 -17.81
C HIS A 285 -3.48 -6.50 -18.65
N ALA A 286 -3.88 -7.53 -19.39
CA ALA A 286 -2.95 -8.44 -20.07
C ALA A 286 -1.97 -7.76 -21.05
N ARG A 287 -2.28 -6.55 -21.53
CA ARG A 287 -1.50 -5.80 -22.54
C ARG A 287 -0.93 -4.46 -22.03
N LYS A 288 -1.19 -4.08 -20.77
CA LYS A 288 -0.77 -2.79 -20.22
C LYS A 288 -0.25 -2.96 -18.81
N PHE A 289 0.94 -2.40 -18.60
CA PHE A 289 1.68 -2.47 -17.35
C PHE A 289 2.14 -1.07 -16.97
N GLN A 290 2.16 -0.80 -15.67
CA GLN A 290 2.92 0.30 -15.12
C GLN A 290 4.26 -0.25 -14.65
N TRP A 291 5.32 0.11 -15.37
CA TRP A 291 6.68 -0.03 -14.88
C TRP A 291 7.06 1.23 -14.11
N GLY A 292 7.63 1.06 -12.92
CA GLY A 292 8.19 2.14 -12.14
C GLY A 292 9.54 1.74 -11.55
N CYS A 293 10.31 2.74 -11.13
CA CYS A 293 11.56 2.54 -10.40
C CYS A 293 11.54 3.44 -9.17
N SER A 294 11.42 2.82 -8.00
CA SER A 294 11.43 3.53 -6.73
C SER A 294 12.85 3.68 -6.23
N HIS A 295 13.15 4.85 -5.68
CA HIS A 295 14.39 5.05 -4.94
C HIS A 295 14.24 4.43 -3.56
N ALA A 296 15.06 3.43 -3.23
CA ALA A 296 15.15 2.84 -1.90
C ALA A 296 16.35 3.41 -1.14
N VAL A 297 16.11 3.90 0.07
CA VAL A 297 17.14 4.37 1.01
C VAL A 297 17.02 3.63 2.34
N VAL A 298 18.16 3.28 2.91
CA VAL A 298 18.26 2.63 4.22
C VAL A 298 18.93 3.59 5.18
N TRP A 299 18.18 4.00 6.20
CA TRP A 299 18.64 4.88 7.27
C TRP A 299 18.81 4.06 8.54
N LYS A 300 20.00 4.10 9.14
CA LYS A 300 20.29 3.43 10.41
C LYS A 300 20.23 4.45 11.55
N HIS A 301 19.46 4.18 12.59
CA HIS A 301 19.36 5.07 13.74
C HIS A 301 20.71 5.13 14.46
N LYS A 302 21.26 6.34 14.60
CA LYS A 302 22.43 6.64 15.42
C LYS A 302 22.05 6.31 16.84
N GLY A 303 22.57 5.24 17.43
CA GLY A 303 22.35 5.04 18.85
C GLY A 303 22.80 6.31 19.58
N ARG A 304 22.05 6.78 20.58
CA ARG A 304 22.53 7.92 21.38
C ARG A 304 23.93 7.54 21.87
N ALA A 305 24.91 8.39 21.59
CA ALA A 305 26.14 8.38 22.38
C ALA A 305 25.69 8.52 23.84
N VAL A 306 25.92 7.47 24.61
CA VAL A 306 25.75 7.50 26.07
C VAL A 306 26.76 8.47 26.64
#